data_AF-A0A3S0XS86-F1
#
_entry.id   AF-A0A3S0XS86-F1
#
_cell.length_a   1.000
_cell.length_b   1.000
_cell.length_c   1.000
_cell.angle_alpha   90.00
_cell.angle_beta   90.00
_cell.angle_gamma   90.00
#
_symmetry.space_group_name_H-M   'P 1'
#
loop_
_entity.id
_entity.type
_entity.pdbx_description
1 polymer ?
#
loop_
_entity_poly.entity_id
_entity_poly.type
_entity_poly.pdbx_seq_one_letter_code
_entity_poly.pdbx_strand_id
1 'polypeptide(L)'
;MPILFIKQSTITLKSYEEFCKHQNHEEIFKHRKYVFIFPGNETHHGGAHNLYSVKGGAGLAALARVLGHAGWPVLSLPTTTMENWATNRGQQKTVTQALCDLWRAAGAGYTLVLPVRSHQNGDYFHQPLANSQDEPNFWGGVQLAANKPLANYYTEQLNLLTQFLNECEENPSLKVHRLQEIEKQYPHLVQSYWDGQGKHPEDPWFAKPGQHKMADRGSRQANQSPFVKKEEQAQQRLSSQAATAGKSNAWLYLTLGCGVLATASATALITGFLASLAVISIAMSPVALMITAAATLAGSLAGAGFFAYKHYQAQNNVAEASLRFDN
;
A
#
# COMPACT_ATOMS: atom_id res chain seq x y z
N MET A 1 -15.13 -18.19 6.80
CA MET A 1 -13.81 -18.11 6.12
C MET A 1 -12.98 -17.14 6.91
N PRO A 2 -12.02 -17.61 7.71
CA PRO A 2 -11.29 -16.74 8.63
C PRO A 2 -10.20 -15.92 7.94
N ILE A 3 -9.66 -14.94 8.66
CA ILE A 3 -8.31 -14.42 8.41
C ILE A 3 -7.35 -15.27 9.23
N LEU A 4 -6.34 -15.84 8.58
CA LEU A 4 -5.31 -16.65 9.22
C LEU A 4 -4.03 -15.85 9.40
N PHE A 5 -3.40 -16.02 10.56
CA PHE A 5 -2.19 -15.31 10.92
C PHE A 5 -0.97 -16.20 10.75
N ILE A 6 -0.03 -15.79 9.89
CA ILE A 6 1.24 -16.50 9.70
C ILE A 6 2.35 -15.74 10.44
N LYS A 7 2.88 -16.38 11.49
CA LYS A 7 3.92 -15.83 12.37
C LYS A 7 5.25 -16.53 12.09
N GLN A 8 5.95 -16.07 11.05
CA GLN A 8 7.28 -16.56 10.67
C GLN A 8 8.19 -15.37 10.38
N SER A 9 9.43 -15.44 10.85
CA SER A 9 10.45 -14.41 10.57
C SER A 9 10.84 -14.37 9.09
N THR A 10 10.79 -15.52 8.42
CA THR A 10 11.00 -15.67 6.97
C THR A 10 9.90 -16.52 6.40
N ILE A 11 9.13 -15.98 5.46
CA ILE A 11 8.10 -16.71 4.73
C ILE A 11 8.64 -17.01 3.33
N THR A 12 8.57 -18.28 2.93
CA THR A 12 8.94 -18.76 1.60
C THR A 12 7.72 -19.35 0.91
N LEU A 13 7.80 -19.65 -0.39
CA LEU A 13 6.74 -20.39 -1.08
C LEU A 13 6.42 -21.70 -0.35
N LYS A 14 7.46 -22.48 -0.02
CA LYS A 14 7.32 -23.77 0.68
C LYS A 14 6.68 -23.61 2.05
N SER A 15 7.16 -22.68 2.88
CA SER A 15 6.61 -22.50 4.23
C SER A 15 5.17 -21.93 4.21
N TYR A 16 4.83 -21.14 3.19
CA TYR A 16 3.45 -20.68 2.96
C TYR A 16 2.53 -21.83 2.54
N GLU A 17 2.96 -22.69 1.62
CA GLU A 17 2.20 -23.86 1.18
C GLU A 17 1.99 -24.85 2.33
N GLU A 18 3.05 -25.12 3.10
CA GLU A 18 2.96 -25.93 4.32
C GLU A 18 1.99 -25.29 5.31
N PHE A 19 2.10 -23.99 5.58
CA PHE A 19 1.17 -23.28 6.47
C PHE A 19 -0.28 -23.48 6.02
N CYS A 20 -0.58 -23.27 4.74
CA CYS A 20 -1.93 -23.42 4.19
C CYS A 20 -2.43 -24.86 4.26
N LYS A 21 -1.57 -25.85 3.98
CA LYS A 21 -1.90 -27.27 4.05
C LYS A 21 -2.28 -27.72 5.46
N HIS A 22 -1.62 -27.17 6.49
CA HIS A 22 -1.88 -27.51 7.89
C HIS A 22 -3.18 -26.91 8.46
N GLN A 23 -3.87 -26.02 7.74
CA GLN A 23 -5.14 -25.44 8.20
C GLN A 23 -6.32 -26.41 8.08
N ASN A 24 -6.09 -27.69 7.74
CA ASN A 24 -7.11 -28.74 7.60
C ASN A 24 -8.27 -28.43 6.65
N HIS A 25 -8.09 -27.50 5.72
CA HIS A 25 -9.09 -27.18 4.71
C HIS A 25 -8.63 -27.69 3.33
N GLU A 26 -8.66 -29.01 3.14
CA GLU A 26 -8.12 -29.68 1.94
C GLU A 26 -8.69 -29.11 0.64
N GLU A 27 -10.00 -28.87 0.59
CA GLU A 27 -10.66 -28.28 -0.58
C GLU A 27 -10.21 -26.83 -0.84
N ILE A 28 -10.04 -26.01 0.21
CA ILE A 28 -9.54 -24.63 0.04
C ILE A 28 -8.10 -24.64 -0.46
N PHE A 29 -7.27 -25.55 0.06
CA PHE A 29 -5.89 -25.72 -0.39
C PHE A 29 -5.81 -26.20 -1.85
N LYS A 30 -6.57 -27.23 -2.19
CA LYS A 30 -6.66 -27.80 -3.55
C LYS A 30 -7.08 -26.77 -4.58
N HIS A 31 -8.01 -25.88 -4.22
CA HIS A 31 -8.48 -24.80 -5.08
C HIS A 31 -7.67 -23.50 -4.94
N ARG A 32 -6.60 -23.48 -4.13
CA ARG A 32 -5.74 -22.30 -3.86
C ARG A 32 -6.53 -21.07 -3.44
N LYS A 33 -7.56 -21.27 -2.62
CA LYS A 33 -8.40 -20.20 -2.07
C LYS A 33 -7.77 -19.52 -0.86
N TYR A 34 -6.44 -19.41 -0.81
CA TYR A 34 -5.70 -18.65 0.20
C TYR A 34 -5.06 -17.44 -0.44
N VAL A 35 -5.41 -16.25 0.03
CA VAL A 35 -4.87 -14.97 -0.46
C VAL A 35 -3.79 -14.49 0.47
N PHE A 36 -2.56 -14.35 -0.02
CA PHE A 36 -1.48 -13.76 0.75
C PHE A 36 -1.60 -12.23 0.74
N ILE A 37 -1.68 -11.63 1.93
CA ILE A 37 -1.70 -10.18 2.11
C ILE A 37 -0.28 -9.67 2.38
N PHE A 38 0.13 -8.60 1.71
CA PHE A 38 1.48 -8.05 1.85
C PHE A 38 1.50 -6.50 1.80
N PRO A 39 2.56 -5.83 2.32
CA PRO A 39 2.73 -4.38 2.17
C PRO A 39 2.99 -4.00 0.72
N GLY A 40 2.21 -3.05 0.19
CA GLY A 40 2.35 -2.55 -1.18
C GLY A 40 2.43 -1.04 -1.30
N ASN A 41 2.15 -0.55 -2.51
CA ASN A 41 2.06 0.86 -2.86
C ASN A 41 0.98 1.06 -3.93
N GLU A 42 0.78 2.29 -4.40
CA GLU A 42 -0.25 2.64 -5.39
C GLU A 42 -0.16 1.84 -6.69
N THR A 43 1.05 1.51 -7.16
CA THR A 43 1.26 0.78 -8.41
C THR A 43 0.72 -0.65 -8.40
N HIS A 44 0.33 -1.18 -7.25
CA HIS A 44 -0.28 -2.49 -7.10
C HIS A 44 -1.81 -2.50 -7.27
N HIS A 45 -2.45 -1.33 -7.37
CA HIS A 45 -3.91 -1.14 -7.31
C HIS A 45 -4.54 -0.51 -8.56
N GLY A 46 -3.80 -0.41 -9.67
CA GLY A 46 -4.34 0.05 -10.96
C GLY A 46 -5.44 -0.87 -11.51
N GLY A 47 -6.28 -0.35 -12.41
CA GLY A 47 -7.45 -1.08 -12.95
C GLY A 47 -7.14 -2.35 -13.76
N ALA A 48 -5.89 -2.56 -14.17
CA ALA A 48 -5.43 -3.79 -14.80
C ALA A 48 -5.05 -4.89 -13.79
N HIS A 49 -5.01 -4.58 -12.49
CA HIS A 49 -4.68 -5.55 -11.46
C HIS A 49 -5.91 -6.34 -11.03
N ASN A 50 -5.69 -7.64 -10.88
CA ASN A 50 -6.64 -8.60 -10.40
C ASN A 50 -6.05 -9.42 -9.24
N LEU A 51 -6.81 -10.40 -8.75
CA LEU A 51 -6.45 -11.20 -7.60
C LEU A 51 -5.14 -12.02 -7.80
N TYR A 52 -4.85 -12.39 -9.05
CA TYR A 52 -3.67 -13.19 -9.42
C TYR A 52 -2.57 -12.38 -10.13
N SER A 53 -2.71 -11.05 -10.16
CA SER A 53 -1.71 -10.20 -10.78
C SER A 53 -0.40 -10.31 -10.01
N VAL A 54 0.68 -10.56 -10.75
CA VAL A 54 2.04 -10.60 -10.22
C VAL A 54 2.42 -9.20 -9.76
N LYS A 55 2.63 -9.05 -8.45
CA LYS A 55 3.04 -7.80 -7.80
C LYS A 55 4.46 -7.96 -7.28
N GLY A 56 5.28 -6.93 -7.41
CA GLY A 56 6.70 -6.96 -7.06
C GLY A 56 7.11 -5.90 -6.04
N GLY A 57 8.32 -6.06 -5.50
CA GLY A 57 8.95 -5.14 -4.55
C GLY A 57 10.04 -5.86 -3.74
N ALA A 58 10.43 -5.28 -2.61
CA ALA A 58 11.36 -5.87 -1.65
C ALA A 58 10.62 -6.55 -0.48
N GLY A 59 11.33 -7.33 0.33
CA GLY A 59 10.76 -8.00 1.52
C GLY A 59 9.55 -8.89 1.18
N LEU A 60 8.43 -8.70 1.88
CA LEU A 60 7.20 -9.47 1.64
C LEU A 60 6.61 -9.28 0.24
N ALA A 61 6.84 -8.15 -0.42
CA ALA A 61 6.42 -7.95 -1.81
C ALA A 61 7.24 -8.82 -2.79
N ALA A 62 8.49 -9.16 -2.45
CA ALA A 62 9.27 -10.11 -3.23
C ALA A 62 8.68 -11.52 -3.14
N LEU A 63 8.20 -11.92 -1.96
CA LEU A 63 7.47 -13.18 -1.78
C LEU A 63 6.14 -13.16 -2.53
N ALA A 64 5.37 -12.07 -2.46
CA ALA A 64 4.12 -11.93 -3.21
C ALA A 64 4.33 -12.13 -4.72
N ARG A 65 5.46 -11.66 -5.27
CA ARG A 65 5.85 -11.93 -6.65
C ARG A 65 6.04 -13.41 -6.93
N VAL A 66 6.77 -14.12 -6.05
CA VAL A 66 7.01 -15.57 -6.17
C VAL A 66 5.69 -16.34 -6.10
N LEU A 67 4.82 -15.99 -5.15
CA LEU A 67 3.49 -16.57 -5.00
C LEU A 67 2.62 -16.32 -6.24
N GLY A 68 2.58 -15.08 -6.74
CA GLY A 68 1.84 -14.70 -7.95
C GLY A 68 2.31 -15.49 -9.18
N HIS A 69 3.62 -15.64 -9.38
CA HIS A 69 4.16 -16.48 -10.46
C HIS A 69 3.80 -17.96 -10.30
N ALA A 70 3.76 -18.45 -9.07
CA ALA A 70 3.33 -19.81 -8.78
C ALA A 70 1.80 -19.99 -8.95
N GLY A 71 1.03 -18.93 -9.20
CA GLY A 71 -0.43 -18.97 -9.37
C GLY A 71 -1.21 -18.93 -8.06
N TRP A 72 -0.59 -18.44 -6.99
CA TRP A 72 -1.28 -18.12 -5.73
C TRP A 72 -1.83 -16.68 -5.79
N PRO A 73 -3.05 -16.44 -5.26
CA PRO A 73 -3.62 -15.11 -5.25
C PRO A 73 -2.94 -14.23 -4.19
N VAL A 74 -2.74 -12.95 -4.53
CA VAL A 74 -2.03 -11.99 -3.67
C VAL A 74 -2.71 -10.63 -3.71
N LEU A 75 -2.90 -10.03 -2.53
CA LEU A 75 -3.42 -8.67 -2.38
C LEU A 75 -2.47 -7.83 -1.55
N SER A 76 -2.24 -6.60 -1.98
CA SER A 76 -1.46 -5.64 -1.20
C SER A 76 -2.36 -4.80 -0.33
N LEU A 77 -1.84 -4.35 0.81
CA LEU A 77 -2.33 -3.17 1.50
C LEU A 77 -1.29 -2.05 1.32
N PRO A 78 -1.64 -0.90 0.74
CA PRO A 78 -0.67 0.13 0.42
C PRO A 78 -0.14 0.76 1.71
N THR A 79 1.18 0.69 1.90
CA THR A 79 1.88 1.27 3.04
C THR A 79 3.00 2.22 2.61
N THR A 80 3.67 1.94 1.50
CA THR A 80 4.77 2.78 1.00
C THR A 80 4.20 3.97 0.24
N THR A 81 4.80 5.15 0.40
CA THR A 81 4.34 6.43 -0.18
C THR A 81 2.90 6.80 0.17
N MET A 82 2.44 6.45 1.38
CA MET A 82 1.08 6.71 1.87
C MET A 82 1.05 7.68 3.06
N GLU A 83 2.12 8.43 3.29
CA GLU A 83 2.31 9.30 4.47
C GLU A 83 1.21 10.37 4.57
N ASN A 84 0.62 10.77 3.45
CA ASN A 84 -0.41 11.81 3.37
C ASN A 84 -1.83 11.24 3.20
N TRP A 85 -2.06 9.96 3.49
CA TRP A 85 -3.35 9.32 3.17
C TRP A 85 -4.52 10.03 3.85
N ALA A 86 -4.33 10.60 5.04
CA ALA A 86 -5.38 11.30 5.77
C ALA A 86 -5.88 12.56 5.04
N THR A 87 -5.07 13.15 4.15
CA THR A 87 -5.36 14.43 3.48
C THR A 87 -5.32 14.35 1.95
N ASN A 88 -4.73 13.31 1.39
CA ASN A 88 -4.59 13.12 -0.06
C ASN A 88 -5.67 12.18 -0.60
N ARG A 89 -6.60 12.70 -1.41
CA ARG A 89 -7.71 11.94 -2.00
C ARG A 89 -7.28 10.74 -2.86
N GLY A 90 -6.16 10.85 -3.59
CA GLY A 90 -5.64 9.75 -4.39
C GLY A 90 -5.18 8.58 -3.52
N GLN A 91 -4.46 8.87 -2.45
CA GLN A 91 -4.04 7.88 -1.46
C GLN A 91 -5.25 7.27 -0.73
N GLN A 92 -6.25 8.08 -0.34
CA GLN A 92 -7.51 7.57 0.24
C GLN A 92 -8.19 6.58 -0.70
N LYS A 93 -8.33 6.95 -1.99
CA LYS A 93 -8.92 6.08 -3.00
C LYS A 93 -8.18 4.75 -3.11
N THR A 94 -6.84 4.78 -3.15
CA THR A 94 -6.00 3.57 -3.22
C THR A 94 -6.15 2.69 -1.98
N VAL A 95 -6.15 3.29 -0.78
CA VAL A 95 -6.36 2.58 0.50
C VAL A 95 -7.75 1.94 0.53
N THR A 96 -8.80 2.69 0.18
CA THR A 96 -10.18 2.19 0.11
C THR A 96 -10.31 1.05 -0.91
N GLN A 97 -9.74 1.19 -2.10
CA GLN A 97 -9.72 0.15 -3.13
C GLN A 97 -9.08 -1.14 -2.60
N ALA A 98 -7.94 -1.04 -1.92
CA ALA A 98 -7.24 -2.18 -1.35
C ALA A 98 -8.10 -2.92 -0.30
N LEU A 99 -8.81 -2.18 0.56
CA LEU A 99 -9.76 -2.75 1.52
C LEU A 99 -10.95 -3.41 0.82
N CYS A 100 -11.51 -2.76 -0.20
CA CYS A 100 -12.56 -3.34 -1.04
C CYS A 100 -12.11 -4.67 -1.67
N ASP A 101 -10.86 -4.77 -2.13
CA ASP A 101 -10.32 -6.01 -2.70
C ASP A 101 -10.25 -7.14 -1.66
N LEU A 102 -9.91 -6.84 -0.40
CA LEU A 102 -9.94 -7.81 0.70
C LEU A 102 -11.37 -8.32 0.97
N TRP A 103 -12.33 -7.40 1.10
CA TRP A 103 -13.75 -7.73 1.32
C TRP A 103 -14.32 -8.53 0.13
N ARG A 104 -13.94 -8.19 -1.10
CA ARG A 104 -14.31 -8.93 -2.30
C ARG A 104 -13.73 -10.35 -2.32
N ALA A 105 -12.46 -10.51 -1.96
CA ALA A 105 -11.84 -11.84 -1.84
C ALA A 105 -12.58 -12.70 -0.80
N ALA A 106 -12.88 -12.12 0.37
CA ALA A 106 -13.63 -12.80 1.41
C ALA A 106 -15.05 -13.19 0.96
N GLY A 107 -15.75 -12.29 0.26
CA GLY A 107 -17.06 -12.54 -0.34
C GLY A 107 -17.06 -13.68 -1.36
N ALA A 108 -15.98 -13.78 -2.15
CA ALA A 108 -15.72 -14.87 -3.08
C ALA A 108 -15.30 -16.20 -2.41
N GLY A 109 -15.26 -16.24 -1.08
CA GLY A 109 -14.95 -17.43 -0.31
C GLY A 109 -13.46 -17.76 -0.23
N TYR A 110 -12.58 -16.76 -0.39
CA TYR A 110 -11.16 -16.93 -0.12
C TYR A 110 -10.85 -16.75 1.37
N THR A 111 -9.93 -17.55 1.88
CA THR A 111 -9.30 -17.38 3.18
C THR A 111 -8.15 -16.38 3.04
N LEU A 112 -8.11 -15.36 3.89
CA LEU A 112 -7.06 -14.36 3.88
C LEU A 112 -5.91 -14.82 4.76
N VAL A 113 -4.67 -14.69 4.30
CA VAL A 113 -3.47 -15.04 5.07
C VAL A 113 -2.64 -13.78 5.30
N LEU A 114 -2.56 -13.38 6.56
CA LEU A 114 -1.93 -12.15 7.00
C LEU A 114 -0.61 -12.46 7.72
N PRO A 115 0.55 -12.01 7.20
CA PRO A 115 1.79 -12.00 7.94
C PRO A 115 1.70 -11.11 9.17
N VAL A 116 1.98 -11.68 10.34
CA VAL A 116 1.95 -10.95 11.61
C VAL A 116 3.24 -11.12 12.38
N ARG A 117 3.46 -10.24 13.36
CA ARG A 117 4.50 -10.35 14.38
C ARG A 117 3.91 -10.04 15.74
N SER A 118 4.60 -10.45 16.81
CA SER A 118 4.19 -10.05 18.17
C SER A 118 4.14 -8.53 18.27
N HIS A 119 3.06 -8.01 18.83
CA HIS A 119 2.93 -6.61 19.17
C HIS A 119 3.90 -6.29 20.32
N GLN A 120 5.00 -5.62 20.00
CA GLN A 120 6.04 -5.25 20.97
C GLN A 120 6.31 -3.74 20.99
N ASN A 121 6.12 -3.07 19.86
CA ASN A 121 6.42 -1.64 19.70
C ASN A 121 5.15 -0.84 19.39
N GLY A 122 4.85 0.14 20.24
CA GLY A 122 3.82 1.17 20.00
C GLY A 122 4.19 2.20 18.93
N ASP A 123 5.24 1.93 18.15
CA ASP A 123 5.79 2.85 17.14
C ASP A 123 4.88 2.97 15.91
N TYR A 124 4.12 1.92 15.59
CA TYR A 124 3.22 1.92 14.44
C TYR A 124 1.76 1.73 14.84
N PHE A 125 1.49 0.91 15.85
CA PHE A 125 0.14 0.54 16.25
C PHE A 125 -0.11 0.87 17.72
N HIS A 126 -1.30 1.36 18.03
CA HIS A 126 -1.70 1.55 19.44
C HIS A 126 -2.29 0.30 20.07
N GLN A 127 -2.81 -0.61 19.25
CA GLN A 127 -3.51 -1.81 19.69
C GLN A 127 -3.16 -2.99 18.77
N PRO A 128 -3.10 -4.22 19.31
CA PRO A 128 -2.95 -5.42 18.51
C PRO A 128 -4.22 -5.68 17.67
N LEU A 129 -4.12 -6.64 16.74
CA LEU A 129 -5.28 -7.21 16.07
C LEU A 129 -6.22 -7.85 17.10
N ALA A 130 -7.52 -7.72 16.88
CA ALA A 130 -8.55 -8.19 17.80
C ALA A 130 -8.35 -9.66 18.18
N ASN A 131 -8.53 -9.96 19.47
CA ASN A 131 -8.37 -11.29 20.04
C ASN A 131 -6.96 -11.90 19.85
N SER A 132 -5.92 -11.07 19.66
CA SER A 132 -4.54 -11.52 19.52
C SER A 132 -3.56 -10.61 20.26
N GLN A 133 -2.30 -11.03 20.34
CA GLN A 133 -1.16 -10.20 20.77
C GLN A 133 -0.27 -9.85 19.56
N ASP A 134 -0.85 -9.84 18.37
CA ASP A 134 -0.12 -9.72 17.12
C ASP A 134 -0.51 -8.45 16.35
N GLU A 135 0.41 -7.96 15.53
CA GLU A 135 0.21 -6.84 14.61
C GLU A 135 0.63 -7.24 13.18
N PRO A 136 0.03 -6.63 12.14
CA PRO A 136 0.47 -6.91 10.76
C PRO A 136 1.94 -6.54 10.55
N ASN A 137 2.70 -7.46 9.94
CA ASN A 137 4.12 -7.28 9.70
C ASN A 137 4.40 -6.46 8.42
N PHE A 138 3.72 -5.33 8.24
CA PHE A 138 3.81 -4.49 7.04
C PHE A 138 4.73 -3.28 7.19
N TRP A 139 5.07 -2.93 8.44
CA TRP A 139 5.76 -1.69 8.78
C TRP A 139 7.15 -1.94 9.37
N GLY A 140 8.08 -1.02 9.12
CA GLY A 140 9.43 -1.02 9.70
C GLY A 140 10.61 -1.24 8.74
N GLY A 141 10.36 -1.48 7.44
CA GLY A 141 11.45 -1.78 6.49
C GLY A 141 11.80 -0.68 5.48
N VAL A 142 10.84 0.12 5.03
CA VAL A 142 11.00 0.99 3.84
C VAL A 142 10.38 2.39 4.01
N GLN A 143 9.55 2.62 5.02
CA GLN A 143 8.94 3.93 5.23
C GLN A 143 9.94 4.93 5.82
N LEU A 144 9.86 6.18 5.37
CA LEU A 144 10.66 7.29 5.89
C LEU A 144 10.26 7.66 7.33
N ALA A 145 8.98 7.50 7.66
CA ALA A 145 8.42 7.75 8.99
C ALA A 145 7.23 6.83 9.27
N ALA A 146 6.97 6.57 10.55
CA ALA A 146 5.84 5.74 10.95
C ALA A 146 4.50 6.42 10.64
N ASN A 147 3.69 5.77 9.81
CA ASN A 147 2.33 6.23 9.49
C ASN A 147 1.30 5.61 10.44
N LYS A 148 1.33 6.03 11.71
CA LYS A 148 0.41 5.55 12.76
C LYS A 148 -1.07 5.69 12.37
N PRO A 149 -1.53 6.81 11.79
CA PRO A 149 -2.95 6.93 11.42
C PRO A 149 -3.40 5.83 10.44
N LEU A 150 -2.58 5.52 9.42
CA LEU A 150 -2.91 4.46 8.46
C LEU A 150 -2.87 3.07 9.09
N ALA A 151 -1.86 2.82 9.93
CA ALA A 151 -1.71 1.55 10.62
C ALA A 151 -2.92 1.26 11.52
N ASN A 152 -3.37 2.24 12.31
CA ASN A 152 -4.56 2.11 13.15
C ASN A 152 -5.82 1.91 12.29
N TYR A 153 -5.95 2.64 11.19
CA TYR A 153 -7.07 2.46 10.27
C TYR A 153 -7.11 1.03 9.72
N TYR A 154 -5.98 0.46 9.29
CA TYR A 154 -5.95 -0.94 8.86
C TYR A 154 -6.26 -1.92 9.98
N THR A 155 -5.78 -1.70 11.21
CA THR A 155 -6.14 -2.55 12.34
C THR A 155 -7.64 -2.54 12.58
N GLU A 156 -8.30 -1.37 12.57
CA GLU A 156 -9.75 -1.27 12.70
C GLU A 156 -10.47 -2.06 11.60
N GLN A 157 -10.08 -1.88 10.34
CA GLN A 157 -10.74 -2.51 9.20
C GLN A 157 -10.50 -4.04 9.14
N LEU A 158 -9.31 -4.50 9.52
CA LEU A 158 -9.00 -5.93 9.64
C LEU A 158 -9.76 -6.58 10.81
N ASN A 159 -9.89 -5.87 11.93
CA ASN A 159 -10.68 -6.34 13.07
C ASN A 159 -12.16 -6.43 12.72
N LEU A 160 -12.71 -5.43 12.02
CA LEU A 160 -14.08 -5.43 11.53
C LEU A 160 -14.34 -6.64 10.61
N LEU A 161 -13.46 -6.87 9.62
CA LEU A 161 -13.58 -8.00 8.71
C LEU A 161 -13.46 -9.35 9.44
N THR A 162 -12.50 -9.47 10.36
CA THR A 162 -12.31 -10.69 11.17
C THR A 162 -13.55 -11.01 12.00
N GLN A 163 -14.08 -10.01 12.72
CA GLN A 163 -15.29 -10.15 13.51
C GLN A 163 -16.46 -10.61 12.64
N PHE A 164 -16.70 -9.92 11.53
CA PHE A 164 -17.77 -10.26 10.60
C PHE A 164 -17.65 -11.70 10.07
N LEU A 165 -16.44 -12.13 9.69
CA LEU A 165 -16.22 -13.47 9.15
C LEU A 165 -16.41 -14.56 10.21
N ASN A 166 -16.00 -14.33 11.45
CA ASN A 166 -16.21 -15.25 12.56
C ASN A 166 -17.70 -15.36 12.93
N GLU A 167 -18.40 -14.23 13.06
CA GLU A 167 -19.84 -14.20 13.34
C GLU A 167 -20.65 -14.96 12.26
N CYS A 168 -20.27 -14.80 10.99
CA CYS A 168 -20.90 -15.53 9.88
C CYS A 168 -20.62 -17.04 9.90
N GLU A 169 -19.48 -17.44 10.44
CA GLU A 169 -19.08 -18.86 10.55
C GLU A 169 -19.81 -19.53 11.72
N GLU A 170 -19.91 -18.85 12.86
CA GLU A 170 -20.63 -19.29 14.04
C GLU A 170 -22.15 -19.29 13.82
N ASN A 171 -22.68 -18.28 13.13
CA ASN A 171 -24.11 -18.16 12.84
C ASN A 171 -24.38 -17.57 11.45
N PRO A 172 -24.48 -18.43 10.41
CA PRO A 172 -24.72 -17.98 9.04
C PRO A 172 -25.99 -17.14 8.84
N SER A 173 -27.00 -17.28 9.71
CA SER A 173 -28.24 -16.50 9.62
C SER A 173 -28.05 -15.02 9.94
N LEU A 174 -27.03 -14.66 10.73
CA LEU A 174 -26.74 -13.27 11.10
C LEU A 174 -26.04 -12.49 9.99
N LYS A 175 -25.51 -13.18 8.97
CA LYS A 175 -24.70 -12.56 7.92
C LYS A 175 -25.37 -11.35 7.27
N VAL A 176 -26.63 -11.49 6.85
CA VAL A 176 -27.36 -10.40 6.16
C VAL A 176 -27.58 -9.23 7.10
N HIS A 177 -28.02 -9.50 8.33
CA HIS A 177 -28.22 -8.47 9.35
C HIS A 177 -26.92 -7.71 9.63
N ARG A 178 -25.81 -8.44 9.81
CA ARG A 178 -24.53 -7.82 10.11
C ARG A 178 -23.99 -6.98 8.95
N LEU A 179 -24.15 -7.45 7.71
CA LEU A 179 -23.81 -6.66 6.53
C LEU A 179 -24.65 -5.37 6.45
N GLN A 180 -25.93 -5.39 6.80
CA GLN A 180 -26.77 -4.19 6.85
C GLN A 180 -26.30 -3.18 7.91
N GLU A 181 -25.78 -3.66 9.05
CA GLU A 181 -25.21 -2.77 10.07
C GLU A 181 -23.91 -2.12 9.60
N ILE A 182 -23.02 -2.90 8.98
CA ILE A 182 -21.75 -2.44 8.44
C ILE A 182 -21.99 -1.47 7.27
N GLU A 183 -23.00 -1.72 6.44
CA GLU A 183 -23.35 -0.89 5.28
C GLU A 183 -23.68 0.56 5.67
N LYS A 184 -24.24 0.78 6.86
CA LYS A 184 -24.53 2.13 7.38
C LYS A 184 -23.27 2.98 7.53
N GLN A 185 -22.13 2.36 7.81
CA GLN A 185 -20.85 3.05 8.03
C GLN A 185 -19.90 2.90 6.83
N TYR A 186 -19.90 1.73 6.19
CA TYR A 186 -18.94 1.33 5.17
C TYR A 186 -19.64 0.68 3.96
N PRO A 187 -20.51 1.42 3.23
CA PRO A 187 -21.31 0.84 2.15
C PRO A 187 -20.46 0.25 1.01
N HIS A 188 -19.29 0.83 0.73
CA HIS A 188 -18.37 0.36 -0.31
C HIS A 188 -17.73 -1.01 0.01
N LEU A 189 -17.52 -1.32 1.29
CA LEU A 189 -16.97 -2.61 1.71
C LEU A 189 -18.02 -3.72 1.58
N VAL A 190 -19.25 -3.44 2.00
CA VAL A 190 -20.39 -4.36 1.87
C VAL A 190 -20.70 -4.63 0.41
N GLN A 191 -20.74 -3.59 -0.44
CA GLN A 191 -20.90 -3.76 -1.88
C GLN A 191 -19.79 -4.65 -2.45
N SER A 192 -18.53 -4.42 -2.07
CA SER A 192 -17.41 -5.23 -2.56
C SER A 192 -17.50 -6.69 -2.14
N TYR A 193 -18.00 -6.97 -0.93
CA TYR A 193 -18.26 -8.33 -0.48
C TYR A 193 -19.35 -9.02 -1.31
N TRP A 194 -20.47 -8.32 -1.56
CA TRP A 194 -21.53 -8.84 -2.43
C TRP A 194 -21.04 -9.06 -3.86
N ASP A 195 -20.24 -8.13 -4.40
CA ASP A 195 -19.59 -8.32 -5.69
C ASP A 195 -18.76 -9.61 -5.70
N GLY A 196 -17.98 -9.85 -4.65
CA GLY A 196 -17.19 -11.08 -4.49
C GLY A 196 -18.06 -12.34 -4.51
N GLN A 197 -19.20 -12.31 -3.82
CA GLN A 197 -20.15 -13.43 -3.76
C GLN A 197 -20.76 -13.75 -5.12
N GLY A 198 -21.07 -12.70 -5.91
CA GLY A 198 -21.72 -12.83 -7.20
C GLY A 198 -20.80 -13.14 -8.38
N LYS A 199 -19.46 -13.13 -8.17
CA LYS A 199 -18.52 -13.35 -9.27
C LYS A 199 -18.45 -14.82 -9.69
N HIS A 200 -18.56 -15.05 -10.99
CA HIS A 200 -18.30 -16.34 -11.61
C HIS A 200 -16.80 -16.66 -11.60
N PRO A 201 -16.36 -17.93 -11.55
CA PRO A 201 -14.94 -18.30 -11.64
C PRO A 201 -14.20 -17.78 -12.88
N GLU A 202 -14.92 -17.43 -13.95
CA GLU A 202 -14.38 -16.84 -15.19
C GLU A 202 -14.29 -15.31 -15.17
N ASP A 203 -14.72 -14.66 -14.09
CA ASP A 203 -14.63 -13.21 -13.97
C ASP A 203 -13.17 -12.74 -14.15
N PRO A 204 -12.90 -11.66 -14.90
CA PRO A 204 -11.53 -11.17 -15.13
C PRO A 204 -10.75 -10.90 -13.85
N TRP A 205 -11.43 -10.63 -12.74
CA TRP A 205 -10.81 -10.44 -11.44
C TRP A 205 -10.16 -11.71 -10.87
N PHE A 206 -10.59 -12.89 -11.32
CA PHE A 206 -10.00 -14.20 -10.99
C PHE A 206 -9.08 -14.77 -12.07
N ALA A 207 -8.86 -14.06 -13.17
CA ALA A 207 -8.04 -14.56 -14.28
C ALA A 207 -6.58 -14.76 -13.85
N LYS A 208 -6.06 -15.98 -14.02
CA LYS A 208 -4.67 -16.30 -13.70
C LYS A 208 -3.71 -15.76 -14.77
N PRO A 209 -2.43 -15.48 -14.42
CA PRO A 209 -1.40 -15.14 -15.38
C PRO A 209 -1.38 -16.13 -16.56
N GLY A 210 -1.40 -15.60 -17.79
CA GLY A 210 -1.39 -16.41 -19.01
C GLY A 210 -2.75 -16.87 -19.53
N GLN A 211 -3.84 -16.77 -18.75
CA GLN A 211 -5.20 -17.11 -19.22
C GLN A 211 -5.87 -16.00 -20.04
N HIS A 212 -5.30 -14.79 -20.07
CA HIS A 212 -5.85 -13.66 -20.82
C HIS A 212 -5.81 -13.79 -22.35
N LYS A 213 -5.10 -14.78 -22.91
CA LYS A 213 -4.92 -14.88 -24.37
C LYS A 213 -6.20 -15.18 -25.17
N MET A 214 -7.33 -15.51 -24.53
CA MET A 214 -8.56 -15.87 -25.27
C MET A 214 -9.76 -14.92 -25.08
N ALA A 215 -9.81 -14.09 -24.02
CA ALA A 215 -11.01 -13.30 -23.71
C ALA A 215 -11.05 -11.91 -24.40
N ASP A 216 -9.91 -11.40 -24.89
CA ASP A 216 -9.80 -10.00 -25.34
C ASP A 216 -10.18 -9.77 -26.82
N ARG A 217 -10.56 -10.83 -27.55
CA ARG A 217 -11.09 -10.70 -28.93
C ARG A 217 -12.60 -10.48 -29.01
N GLY A 218 -13.34 -10.58 -27.91
CA GLY A 218 -14.81 -10.49 -27.92
C GLY A 218 -15.46 -9.43 -27.02
N SER A 219 -14.72 -8.82 -26.08
CA SER A 219 -15.33 -8.07 -24.97
C SER A 219 -15.15 -6.55 -25.01
N ARG A 220 -14.51 -5.98 -26.05
CA ARG A 220 -14.31 -4.52 -26.18
C ARG A 220 -15.61 -3.69 -26.35
N GLN A 221 -16.80 -4.28 -26.29
CA GLN A 221 -18.07 -3.56 -26.45
C GLN A 221 -19.03 -3.57 -25.25
N ALA A 222 -18.76 -4.27 -24.14
CA ALA A 222 -19.76 -4.39 -23.08
C ALA A 222 -19.17 -4.45 -21.66
N ASN A 223 -18.72 -3.30 -21.13
CA ASN A 223 -18.94 -2.90 -19.73
C ASN A 223 -18.12 -1.65 -19.40
N GLN A 224 -18.69 -0.46 -19.67
CA GLN A 224 -18.34 0.72 -18.89
C GLN A 224 -19.40 0.86 -17.82
N SER A 225 -19.00 0.65 -16.56
CA SER A 225 -19.86 0.89 -15.40
C SER A 225 -20.42 2.32 -15.43
N PRO A 226 -21.72 2.52 -15.14
CA PRO A 226 -22.35 3.85 -15.14
C PRO A 226 -21.72 4.84 -14.13
N PHE A 227 -20.89 4.37 -13.20
CA PHE A 227 -20.14 5.21 -12.27
C PHE A 227 -18.99 5.97 -12.94
N VAL A 228 -18.28 5.34 -13.89
CA VAL A 228 -17.14 5.97 -14.60
C VAL A 228 -17.61 7.07 -15.55
N LYS A 229 -18.76 6.88 -16.20
CA LYS A 229 -19.35 7.91 -17.09
C LYS A 229 -19.79 9.18 -16.36
N LYS A 230 -20.24 9.08 -15.10
CA LYS A 230 -20.63 10.26 -14.30
C LYS A 230 -19.43 11.07 -13.81
N GLU A 231 -18.32 10.41 -13.48
CA GLU A 231 -17.08 11.08 -13.04
C GLU A 231 -16.34 11.72 -14.23
N GLU A 232 -16.25 11.05 -15.38
CA GLU A 232 -15.69 11.63 -16.61
C GLU A 232 -16.51 12.83 -17.11
N GLN A 233 -17.85 12.78 -17.02
CA GLN A 233 -18.70 13.93 -17.36
C GLN A 233 -18.57 15.09 -16.35
N ALA A 234 -18.27 14.82 -15.07
CA ALA A 234 -18.00 15.86 -14.08
C ALA A 234 -16.61 16.50 -14.28
N GLN A 235 -15.59 15.71 -14.64
CA GLN A 235 -14.25 16.21 -14.98
C GLN A 235 -14.20 16.97 -16.32
N GLN A 236 -14.99 16.57 -17.32
CA GLN A 236 -15.13 17.32 -18.57
C GLN A 236 -15.85 18.67 -18.35
N ARG A 237 -16.83 18.74 -17.45
CA ARG A 237 -17.48 20.01 -17.08
C ARG A 237 -16.53 20.95 -16.34
N LEU A 238 -15.70 20.44 -15.43
CA LEU A 238 -14.69 21.24 -14.72
C LEU A 238 -13.56 21.76 -15.62
N SER A 239 -13.09 20.94 -16.57
CA SER A 239 -12.06 21.37 -17.54
C SER A 239 -12.60 22.37 -18.57
N SER A 240 -13.88 22.28 -18.94
CA SER A 240 -14.52 23.29 -19.79
C SER A 240 -14.71 24.66 -19.13
N GLN A 241 -14.82 24.71 -17.79
CA GLN A 241 -14.91 25.96 -17.03
C GLN A 241 -13.54 26.59 -16.73
N ALA A 242 -12.47 25.79 -16.71
CA ALA A 242 -11.09 26.29 -16.57
C ALA A 242 -10.55 26.90 -17.87
N ALA A 243 -11.08 26.51 -19.04
CA ALA A 243 -10.64 27.02 -20.34
C ALA A 243 -11.08 28.47 -20.64
N THR A 244 -11.97 29.06 -19.84
CA THR A 244 -12.42 30.45 -19.96
C THR A 244 -11.72 31.45 -19.03
N ALA A 245 -10.81 30.99 -18.17
CA ALA A 245 -10.04 31.86 -17.28
C ALA A 245 -8.62 32.08 -17.83
N GLY A 246 -8.43 33.24 -18.46
CA GLY A 246 -7.19 34.01 -18.59
C GLY A 246 -5.86 33.26 -18.60
N LYS A 247 -5.20 33.28 -19.77
CA LYS A 247 -3.74 33.10 -19.90
C LYS A 247 -3.01 34.18 -19.07
N SER A 248 -2.62 33.86 -17.84
CA SER A 248 -1.57 34.61 -17.14
C SER A 248 -0.74 33.71 -16.21
N ASN A 249 0.54 33.59 -16.55
CA ASN A 249 1.70 33.42 -15.66
C ASN A 249 1.70 32.30 -14.60
N ALA A 250 1.21 31.09 -14.92
CA ALA A 250 1.35 29.92 -14.05
C ALA A 250 2.81 29.52 -13.75
N TRP A 251 3.76 29.84 -14.65
CA TRP A 251 5.18 29.51 -14.47
C TRP A 251 5.88 30.36 -13.39
N LEU A 252 5.42 31.60 -13.16
CA LEU A 252 6.02 32.51 -12.18
C LEU A 252 5.66 32.12 -10.73
N TYR A 253 4.44 31.63 -10.51
CA TYR A 253 3.99 31.16 -9.20
C TYR A 253 4.62 29.82 -8.80
N LEU A 254 4.93 28.96 -9.77
CA LEU A 254 5.60 27.69 -9.51
C LEU A 254 7.06 27.89 -9.08
N THR A 255 7.77 28.86 -9.67
CA THR A 255 9.17 29.17 -9.31
C THR A 255 9.28 29.92 -7.98
N LEU A 256 8.34 30.83 -7.67
CA LEU A 256 8.29 31.49 -6.37
C LEU A 256 7.88 30.54 -5.23
N GLY A 257 7.00 29.57 -5.50
CA GLY A 257 6.56 28.59 -4.49
C GLY A 257 7.65 27.59 -4.05
N CYS A 258 8.49 27.12 -4.98
CA CYS A 258 9.57 26.19 -4.65
C CYS A 258 10.73 26.86 -3.89
N GLY A 259 10.97 28.17 -4.10
CA GLY A 259 12.02 28.91 -3.40
C GLY A 259 11.71 29.14 -1.91
N VAL A 260 10.44 29.39 -1.55
CA VAL A 260 10.06 29.68 -0.16
C VAL A 260 9.96 28.43 0.71
N LEU A 261 9.59 27.28 0.14
CA LEU A 261 9.53 26.01 0.88
C LEU A 261 10.92 25.40 1.15
N ALA A 262 11.88 25.62 0.25
CA ALA A 262 13.27 25.19 0.45
C ALA A 262 13.99 26.04 1.52
N THR A 263 13.68 27.33 1.62
CA THR A 263 14.33 28.22 2.60
C THR A 263 13.72 28.08 4.00
N ALA A 264 12.41 27.84 4.12
CA ALA A 264 11.74 27.64 5.40
C ALA A 264 12.14 26.33 6.09
N SER A 265 12.38 25.26 5.33
CA SER A 265 12.85 23.98 5.87
C SER A 265 14.34 24.01 6.25
N ALA A 266 15.18 24.69 5.46
CA ALA A 266 16.59 24.88 5.79
C ALA A 266 16.80 25.76 7.03
N THR A 267 16.04 26.85 7.16
CA THR A 267 16.13 27.71 8.36
C THR A 267 15.68 26.98 9.62
N ALA A 268 14.55 26.26 9.60
CA ALA A 268 14.08 25.51 10.77
C ALA A 268 15.09 24.42 11.24
N LEU A 269 15.76 23.75 10.30
CA LEU A 269 16.83 22.80 10.62
C LEU A 269 18.06 23.50 11.21
N ILE A 270 18.44 24.67 10.68
CA ILE A 270 19.56 25.46 11.21
C ILE A 270 19.23 25.98 12.62
N THR A 271 18.02 26.50 12.88
CA THR A 271 17.65 26.98 14.22
C THR A 271 17.55 25.83 15.23
N GLY A 272 17.00 24.67 14.83
CA GLY A 272 16.96 23.48 15.68
C GLY A 272 18.36 22.92 16.00
N PHE A 273 19.26 22.95 15.01
CA PHE A 273 20.66 22.56 15.20
C PHE A 273 21.44 23.54 16.09
N LEU A 274 21.24 24.84 15.93
CA LEU A 274 21.87 25.85 16.80
C LEU A 274 21.34 25.79 18.24
N ALA A 275 20.04 25.52 18.43
CA ALA A 275 19.45 25.36 19.76
C ALA A 275 19.99 24.11 20.47
N SER A 276 20.20 23.00 19.75
CA SER A 276 20.81 21.79 20.32
C SER A 276 22.30 21.96 20.60
N LEU A 277 23.05 22.71 19.76
CA LEU A 277 24.43 23.07 20.04
C LEU A 277 24.58 23.93 21.31
N ALA A 278 23.62 24.83 21.59
CA ALA A 278 23.65 25.63 22.82
C ALA A 278 23.53 24.76 24.08
N VAL A 279 22.68 23.73 24.06
CA VAL A 279 22.52 22.79 25.19
C VAL A 279 23.75 21.89 25.35
N ILE A 280 24.35 21.43 24.25
CA ILE A 280 25.55 20.59 24.26
C ILE A 280 26.78 21.37 24.74
N SER A 281 26.86 22.67 24.47
CA SER A 281 27.99 23.52 24.86
C SER A 281 28.16 23.71 26.37
N ILE A 282 27.09 23.51 27.15
CA ILE A 282 27.11 23.59 28.62
C ILE A 282 27.64 22.28 29.23
N ALA A 283 27.52 21.16 28.53
CA ALA A 283 27.80 19.82 29.05
C ALA A 283 29.13 19.21 28.58
N MET A 284 29.79 19.79 27.56
CA MET A 284 30.99 19.21 26.93
C MET A 284 32.19 20.14 26.99
N SER A 285 33.39 19.57 27.15
CA SER A 285 34.63 20.34 27.07
C SER A 285 34.85 20.90 25.65
N PRO A 286 35.53 22.05 25.48
CA PRO A 286 35.78 22.66 24.17
C PRO A 286 36.43 21.72 23.14
N VAL A 287 37.22 20.76 23.61
CA VAL A 287 37.88 19.74 22.76
C VAL A 287 36.87 18.76 22.16
N ALA A 288 35.87 18.34 22.93
CA ALA A 288 34.85 17.42 22.45
C ALA A 288 33.89 18.06 21.42
N LEU A 289 33.64 19.37 21.56
CA LEU A 289 32.88 20.15 20.57
C LEU A 289 33.62 20.23 19.23
N MET A 290 34.93 20.47 19.24
CA MET A 290 35.75 20.52 18.03
C MET A 290 35.76 19.17 17.29
N ILE A 291 35.89 18.05 18.02
CA ILE A 291 35.86 16.70 17.43
C ILE A 291 34.49 16.40 16.81
N THR A 292 33.40 16.71 17.53
CA THR A 292 32.04 16.48 17.06
C THR A 292 31.72 17.34 15.82
N ALA A 293 32.17 18.60 15.81
CA ALA A 293 32.01 19.48 14.65
C ALA A 293 32.78 18.95 13.43
N ALA A 294 34.04 18.51 13.62
CA ALA A 294 34.84 17.93 12.55
C ALA A 294 34.21 16.64 11.99
N ALA A 295 33.71 15.75 12.84
CA ALA A 295 33.03 14.52 12.44
C ALA A 295 31.73 14.80 11.67
N THR A 296 30.95 15.79 12.11
CA THR A 296 29.70 16.20 11.45
C THR A 296 29.98 16.78 10.07
N LEU A 297 31.03 17.60 9.95
CA LEU A 297 31.43 18.23 8.69
C LEU A 297 32.00 17.21 7.68
N ALA A 298 32.75 16.21 8.17
CA ALA A 298 33.19 15.10 7.33
C ALA A 298 32.01 14.24 6.85
N GLY A 299 31.05 13.94 7.73
CA GLY A 299 29.85 13.16 7.40
C GLY A 299 28.94 13.86 6.38
N SER A 300 28.76 15.18 6.50
CA SER A 300 27.96 15.96 5.55
C SER A 300 28.62 16.07 4.17
N LEU A 301 29.94 16.24 4.11
CA LEU A 301 30.69 16.22 2.84
C LEU A 301 30.63 14.83 2.16
N ALA A 302 30.73 13.75 2.94
CA ALA A 302 30.60 12.39 2.41
C ALA A 302 29.19 12.10 1.87
N GLY A 303 28.16 12.55 2.58
CA GLY A 303 26.76 12.43 2.15
C GLY A 303 26.47 13.21 0.86
N ALA A 304 26.96 14.45 0.76
CA ALA A 304 26.84 15.27 -0.44
C ALA A 304 27.57 14.62 -1.64
N GLY A 305 28.76 14.07 -1.43
CA GLY A 305 29.51 13.32 -2.44
C GLY A 305 28.78 12.07 -2.94
N PHE A 306 28.19 11.29 -2.02
CA PHE A 306 27.40 10.10 -2.39
C PHE A 306 26.15 10.46 -3.19
N PHE A 307 25.45 11.54 -2.82
CA PHE A 307 24.28 12.02 -3.54
C PHE A 307 24.63 12.53 -4.94
N ALA A 308 25.70 13.34 -5.06
CA ALA A 308 26.21 13.80 -6.36
C ALA A 308 26.61 12.63 -7.27
N TYR A 309 27.27 11.61 -6.72
CA TYR A 309 27.64 10.40 -7.44
C TYR A 309 26.42 9.61 -7.93
N LYS A 310 25.40 9.43 -7.08
CA LYS A 310 24.14 8.77 -7.46
C LYS A 310 23.38 9.54 -8.54
N HIS A 311 23.34 10.87 -8.43
CA HIS A 311 22.72 11.72 -9.42
C HIS A 311 23.45 11.65 -10.77
N TYR A 312 24.78 11.65 -10.76
CA TYR A 312 25.60 11.47 -11.96
C TYR A 312 25.37 10.11 -12.63
N GLN A 313 25.32 9.02 -11.87
CA GLN A 313 24.97 7.69 -12.42
C GLN A 313 23.58 7.65 -13.05
N ALA A 314 22.60 8.31 -12.43
CA ALA A 314 21.24 8.36 -12.97
C ALA A 314 21.19 9.08 -14.33
N GLN A 315 21.95 10.17 -14.50
CA GLN A 315 22.01 10.89 -15.78
C GLN A 315 22.68 10.06 -16.89
N ASN A 316 23.76 9.35 -16.58
CA ASN A 316 24.46 8.52 -17.57
C ASN A 316 23.62 7.32 -18.03
N ASN A 317 22.88 6.69 -17.12
CA ASN A 317 22.00 5.56 -17.46
C ASN A 317 20.85 5.97 -18.41
N VAL A 318 20.37 7.22 -18.32
CA VAL A 318 19.35 7.76 -19.23
C VAL A 318 19.93 8.00 -20.63
N ALA A 319 21.17 8.48 -20.72
CA ALA A 319 21.86 8.69 -22.00
C ALA A 319 22.17 7.37 -22.74
N GLU A 320 22.55 6.31 -22.01
CA GLU A 320 22.73 4.98 -22.60
C GLU A 320 21.41 4.34 -23.05
N ALA A 321 20.31 4.62 -22.36
CA ALA A 321 18.99 4.17 -22.77
C ALA A 321 18.51 4.87 -24.05
N SER A 322 18.79 6.16 -24.25
CA SER A 322 18.41 6.87 -25.48
C SER A 322 19.18 6.40 -26.71
N LEU A 323 20.44 5.99 -26.57
CA LEU A 323 21.26 5.49 -27.68
C LEU A 323 20.87 4.09 -28.19
N ARG A 324 20.06 3.33 -27.43
CA ARG A 324 19.59 1.99 -27.82
C ARG A 324 18.27 1.99 -28.61
N PHE A 325 17.60 3.13 -28.75
CA PHE A 325 16.34 3.23 -29.50
C PHE A 325 16.51 3.80 -30.93
N ASP A 326 17.72 4.22 -31.30
CA ASP A 326 18.03 4.79 -32.62
C ASP A 326 18.82 3.83 -33.54
N ASN A 327 18.89 2.53 -33.21
CA ASN A 327 19.43 1.45 -34.06
C ASN A 327 18.41 0.34 -34.29
#